data_AF-A0A945V4P2-F1
#
_entry.id   AF-A0A945V4P2-F1
#
_cell.length_a   1.000
_cell.length_b   1.000
_cell.length_c   1.000
_cell.angle_alpha   90.00
_cell.angle_beta   90.00
_cell.angle_gamma   90.00
#
_symmetry.space_group_name_H-M   'P 1'
#
loop_
_entity.id
_entity.type
_entity.pdbx_description
1 polymer ?
#
loop_
_entity_poly.entity_id
_entity_poly.type
_entity_poly.pdbx_seq_one_letter_code
_entity_poly.pdbx_strand_id
1 'polypeptide(L)' 'MSDPILVKDKPLSLQKQFRFQWEPAQESYVLLYPEGLIKLPGSSGEIMKLIDGSKSVDEIIAYLEEQF' A
#
# COMPACT_ATOMS: atom_id res chain seq x y z
N MET A 1 -17.94 14.67 6.09
CA MET A 1 -16.67 13.98 5.78
C MET A 1 -16.97 13.15 4.55
N SER A 2 -16.52 13.57 3.36
CA SER A 2 -16.71 12.78 2.16
C SER A 2 -15.72 11.63 2.22
N ASP A 3 -16.23 10.39 2.25
CA ASP A 3 -15.44 9.21 1.98
C ASP A 3 -14.63 9.46 0.71
N PRO A 4 -13.29 9.40 0.76
CA PRO A 4 -12.50 9.47 -0.46
C PRO A 4 -12.81 8.19 -1.24
N ILE A 5 -13.70 8.31 -2.21
CA ILE A 5 -13.97 7.26 -3.19
C ILE A 5 -12.62 6.91 -3.79
N LEU A 6 -12.18 5.67 -3.59
CA LEU A 6 -10.97 5.15 -4.20
C LEU A 6 -11.19 5.16 -5.72
N VAL A 7 -10.66 6.19 -6.39
CA VAL A 7 -10.79 6.35 -7.84
C VAL A 7 -9.85 5.34 -8.48
N LYS A 8 -10.44 4.30 -9.10
CA LYS A 8 -9.69 3.16 -9.62
C LYS A 8 -8.68 3.53 -10.72
N ASP A 9 -9.02 4.56 -11.49
CA ASP A 9 -8.30 5.02 -12.68
C ASP A 9 -7.20 6.07 -12.38
N LYS A 10 -6.92 6.35 -11.10
CA LYS A 10 -5.89 7.31 -10.71
C LYS A 10 -4.67 6.62 -10.12
N PRO A 11 -3.46 7.16 -10.38
CA PRO A 11 -2.24 6.66 -9.77
C PRO A 11 -2.34 6.77 -8.25
N LEU A 12 -2.13 5.64 -7.58
CA LEU A 12 -2.25 5.56 -6.13
C LEU A 12 -0.87 5.83 -5.51
N SER A 13 -0.79 6.88 -4.70
CA SER A 13 0.43 7.27 -3.97
C SER A 13 0.17 7.22 -2.47
N LEU A 14 1.18 6.80 -1.70
CA LEU A 14 1.14 6.97 -0.24
C LEU A 14 1.20 8.45 0.12
N GLN A 15 0.35 8.86 1.06
CA GLN A 15 0.42 10.20 1.63
C GLN A 15 1.75 10.36 2.38
N LYS A 16 2.33 11.57 2.35
CA LYS A 16 3.67 11.87 2.92
C LYS A 16 3.82 11.54 4.41
N GLN A 17 2.72 11.50 5.15
CA GLN A 17 2.69 11.16 6.57
C GLN A 17 2.85 9.66 6.84
N PHE A 18 2.59 8.84 5.81
CA PHE A 18 2.71 7.39 5.89
C PHE A 18 4.05 6.96 5.32
N ARG A 19 4.76 6.11 6.05
CA ARG A 19 6.02 5.50 5.60
C ARG A 19 5.87 3.99 5.66
N PHE A 20 5.88 3.37 4.49
CA PHE A 20 5.96 1.93 4.35
C PHE A 20 7.41 1.47 4.41
N GLN A 21 7.70 0.46 5.24
CA GLN A 21 9.03 -0.13 5.33
C GLN A 21 8.96 -1.62 5.67
N TRP A 22 10.02 -2.35 5.34
CA TRP A 22 10.22 -3.71 5.82
C TRP A 22 10.93 -3.70 7.16
N GLU A 23 10.40 -4.44 8.14
CA GLU A 23 11.07 -4.65 9.42
C GLU A 23 11.66 -6.07 9.49
N PRO A 24 13.00 -6.22 9.41
CA PRO A 24 13.64 -7.53 9.46
C PRO A 24 13.53 -8.18 10.84
N ALA A 25 13.41 -7.39 11.92
CA ALA A 25 13.28 -7.91 13.29
C ALA A 25 11.98 -8.71 13.50
N GLN A 26 10.96 -8.46 12.67
CA GLN A 26 9.65 -9.10 12.75
C GLN A 26 9.28 -9.86 11.48
N GLU A 27 10.19 -9.87 10.50
CA GLU A 27 9.99 -10.44 9.15
C GLU A 27 8.65 -10.02 8.55
N SER A 28 8.34 -8.73 8.63
CA SER A 28 7.03 -8.22 8.24
C SER A 28 7.10 -6.80 7.70
N TYR A 29 6.13 -6.46 6.87
CA TYR A 29 5.92 -5.09 6.41
C TYR A 29 5.22 -4.28 7.50
N VAL A 30 5.65 -3.03 7.67
CA VAL A 30 5.04 -2.09 8.60
C VAL A 30 4.75 -0.76 7.91
N LEU A 31 3.64 -0.16 8.31
CA LEU A 31 3.23 1.18 7.91
C LEU A 31 3.30 2.10 9.11
N LEU A 32 4.25 3.02 9.09
CA LEU A 32 4.39 4.07 10.08
C LEU A 32 3.52 5.26 9.69
N TYR A 33 2.87 5.86 10.67
CA TYR A 33 2.10 7.09 10.54
C TYR A 33 2.20 7.89 11.84
N PRO A 34 1.78 9.16 11.89
CA PRO A 34 2.09 10.05 13.02
C PRO A 34 1.58 9.55 14.39
N GLU A 35 0.50 8.77 14.41
CA GLU A 35 -0.09 8.26 15.66
C GLU A 35 0.36 6.83 16.02
N GLY A 36 1.13 6.15 15.17
CA GLY A 36 1.61 4.80 15.49
C GLY A 36 2.20 4.01 14.32
N LEU A 37 2.23 2.68 14.49
CA LEU A 37 2.58 1.75 13.41
C LEU A 37 1.51 0.69 13.23
N ILE A 38 1.30 0.29 11.98
CA ILE A 38 0.44 -0.84 11.61
C ILE A 38 1.34 -1.92 11.02
N LYS A 39 1.22 -3.14 11.56
CA LYS A 39 1.85 -4.32 10.97
C LYS A 39 0.96 -4.86 9.86
N LEU A 40 1.54 -5.11 8.71
CA LEU A 40 0.84 -5.58 7.53
C LEU A 40 1.08 -7.07 7.33
N PRO A 41 0.03 -7.87 7.10
CA PRO A 41 0.17 -9.24 6.62
C PRO A 41 0.93 -9.30 5.29
N GLY A 42 1.56 -10.45 5.00
CA GLY A 42 2.38 -10.63 3.79
C GLY A 42 1.69 -10.18 2.50
N SER A 43 0.42 -10.58 2.30
CA SER A 43 -0.38 -10.20 1.13
C SER A 43 -0.59 -8.68 1.02
N SER A 44 -0.77 -7.99 2.15
CA SER A 44 -0.94 -6.53 2.17
C SER A 44 0.35 -5.79 1.84
N GLY A 45 1.50 -6.35 2.21
CA GLY A 45 2.82 -5.80 1.88
C GLY A 45 3.11 -5.80 0.38
N GLU A 46 2.72 -6.87 -0.32
CA GLU A 46 2.87 -6.97 -1.78
C GLU A 46 2.04 -5.91 -2.51
N ILE A 47 0.81 -5.68 -2.05
CA ILE A 47 -0.03 -4.58 -2.56
C ILE A 47 0.67 -3.24 -2.33
N MET A 48 1.14 -2.97 -1.10
CA MET A 48 1.73 -1.68 -0.76
C MET A 48 3.03 -1.37 -1.49
N LYS A 49 3.84 -2.36 -1.87
CA LYS A 49 5.01 -2.15 -2.74
C LYS A 49 4.66 -1.57 -4.10
N LEU A 50 3.46 -1.85 -4.60
CA LEU A 50 3.00 -1.37 -5.91
C LEU A 50 2.46 0.06 -5.85
N ILE A 51 2.16 0.55 -4.64
CA ILE A 51 1.62 1.89 -4.36
C ILE A 51 2.75 2.91 -4.24
N ASP A 52 3.36 3.24 -5.38
CA ASP A 52 4.44 4.24 -5.47
C ASP A 52 4.00 5.54 -6.18
N GLY A 53 2.74 5.63 -6.58
CA GLY A 53 2.23 6.76 -7.38
C GLY A 53 2.41 6.62 -8.88
N SER A 54 2.88 5.45 -9.34
CA SER A 54 3.02 5.15 -10.77
C SER A 54 1.85 4.34 -11.33
N LYS A 55 1.25 3.45 -10.52
CA LYS A 55 0.19 2.54 -10.95
C LYS A 55 -1.17 2.96 -10.41
N SER A 56 -2.20 2.77 -11.22
CA SER A 56 -3.59 2.93 -10.82
C SER A 56 -4.08 1.70 -10.06
N VAL A 57 -5.21 1.81 -9.38
CA VAL A 57 -5.77 0.68 -8.60
C VAL A 57 -6.06 -0.51 -9.52
N ASP A 58 -6.58 -0.25 -10.71
CA ASP A 58 -6.89 -1.31 -11.69
C ASP A 58 -5.63 -2.05 -12.15
N GLU A 59 -4.54 -1.32 -12.40
CA GLU A 59 -3.24 -1.91 -12.77
C GLU A 59 -2.63 -2.73 -11.63
N ILE A 60 -2.79 -2.28 -10.39
CA ILE A 60 -2.34 -3.03 -9.21
C ILE A 60 -3.15 -4.33 -9.06
N ILE A 61 -4.47 -4.27 -9.25
CA ILE A 61 -5.34 -5.46 -9.21
C ILE A 61 -4.93 -6.45 -10.30
N ALA A 62 -4.83 -6.01 -11.55
CA ALA A 62 -4.44 -6.85 -12.67
C ALA A 62 -3.07 -7.50 -12.45
N TYR A 63 -2.09 -6.73 -11.97
CA TYR A 63 -0.77 -7.26 -11.65
C TYR A 63 -0.80 -8.34 -10.57
N LEU A 64 -1.60 -8.16 -9.51
CA LEU A 64 -1.72 -9.14 -8.44
C LEU A 64 -2.45 -10.40 -8.91
N GLU A 65 -3.49 -10.28 -9.74
CA GLU A 65 -4.20 -11.42 -10.35
C GLU A 65 -3.29 -12.21 -11.32
N GLU A 66 -2.31 -11.58 -11.95
CA GLU A 66 -1.33 -12.29 -12.77
C GLU A 66 -0.23 -12.97 -11.95
N GLN A 67 0.06 -12.49 -10.75
CA GLN A 67 1.13 -13.02 -9.89
C GLN A 67 0.67 -14.11 -8.91
N PHE A 68 -0.62 -14.20 -8.58
CA PHE A 68 -1.18 -15.13 -7.59
C PHE A 68 -2.39 -15.89 -8.14
#